data_AF-A0A7L2EN78-F1
#
_entry.id   AF-A0A7L2EN78-F1
#
_cell.length_a   1.000
_cell.length_b   1.000
_cell.length_c   1.000
_cell.angle_alpha   90.00
_cell.angle_beta   90.00
_cell.angle_gamma   90.00
#
_symmetry.space_group_name_H-M   'P 1'
#
loop_
_entity.id
_entity.type
_entity.pdbx_description
1 polymer ?
#
loop_
_entity_poly.entity_id
_entity_poly.type
_entity_poly.pdbx_seq_one_letter_code
_entity_poly.pdbx_strand_id
1 'polypeptide(L)'
;KVYMIAAGVIAGVYLLGIVILFLGVKERDDPYALNSDRAIPFCKGLALTMKHGPYVKLTASFLLISTAVQLEQGNFVLFCTHAAGLRNHFQYLVVTILVSAVVSVPFWQKVLQRFGKKRAACGISWMIPFAVMLVTIPNLILAYFVAFISGLSIAASLLLPWSMLPDVVDNFRLQNPHGKGHETIFYSSYVFFTKMSAGIGLGISAAALEFTGYKPGICRQSDDVILTLKLLIGAVPAILILLGLFILLFYPITEESRKETKLALEELR
;
A
#
# COMPACT_ATOMS: atom_id res chain seq x y z
N LYS A 1 -20.48 -10.83 21.59
CA LYS A 1 -19.76 -12.10 21.91
C LYS A 1 -18.74 -12.45 20.83
N VAL A 2 -19.13 -12.64 19.57
CA VAL A 2 -18.19 -12.98 18.46
C VAL A 2 -17.07 -11.94 18.28
N TYR A 3 -17.39 -10.64 18.32
CA TYR A 3 -16.37 -9.58 18.23
C TYR A 3 -15.34 -9.61 19.38
N MET A 4 -15.74 -9.93 20.60
CA MET A 4 -14.81 -10.02 21.74
C MET A 4 -13.91 -11.24 21.63
N ILE A 5 -14.43 -12.37 21.16
CA ILE A 5 -13.65 -13.59 20.91
C ILE A 5 -12.62 -13.31 19.81
N ALA A 6 -13.05 -12.71 18.69
CA ALA A 6 -12.15 -12.35 17.61
C ALA A 6 -11.04 -11.38 18.07
N ALA A 7 -11.40 -10.35 18.85
CA ALA A 7 -10.44 -9.41 19.41
C ALA A 7 -9.43 -10.10 20.35
N GLY A 8 -9.90 -11.01 21.21
CA GLY A 8 -9.02 -11.78 22.11
C GLY A 8 -8.04 -12.67 21.36
N VAL A 9 -8.49 -13.36 20.31
CA VAL A 9 -7.62 -14.19 19.46
C VAL A 9 -6.56 -13.34 18.77
N ILE A 10 -6.96 -12.21 18.16
CA ILE A 10 -6.03 -11.30 17.49
C ILE A 10 -4.99 -10.76 18.47
N ALA A 11 -5.42 -10.29 19.65
CA ALA A 11 -4.51 -9.79 20.68
C ALA A 11 -3.53 -10.87 21.16
N GLY A 12 -4.00 -12.10 21.36
CA GLY A 12 -3.16 -13.23 21.74
C GLY A 12 -2.10 -13.56 20.70
N VAL A 13 -2.45 -13.58 19.42
CA VAL A 13 -1.51 -13.82 18.31
C VAL A 13 -0.45 -12.71 18.24
N TYR A 14 -0.84 -11.44 18.40
CA TYR A 14 0.12 -10.32 18.42
C TYR A 14 1.06 -10.40 19.62
N LEU A 15 0.54 -10.68 20.82
CA LEU A 15 1.36 -10.85 22.03
C LEU A 15 2.37 -11.98 21.87
N LEU A 16 1.92 -13.13 21.36
CA LEU A 16 2.79 -14.27 21.09
C LEU A 16 3.91 -13.89 20.10
N GLY A 17 3.55 -13.18 19.02
CA GLY A 17 4.52 -12.69 18.04
C GLY A 17 5.56 -11.74 18.62
N ILE A 18 5.15 -10.81 19.49
CA ILE A 18 6.05 -9.88 20.18
C ILE A 18 7.03 -10.64 21.08
N VAL A 19 6.52 -11.62 21.85
CA VAL A 19 7.36 -12.43 22.74
C VAL A 19 8.38 -13.26 21.94
N ILE A 20 7.95 -13.87 20.83
CA ILE A 20 8.84 -14.63 19.94
C ILE A 20 9.92 -13.72 19.34
N LEU A 21 9.55 -12.53 18.87
CA LEU A 21 10.51 -11.58 18.31
C LEU A 21 11.50 -11.08 19.37
N PHE A 22 11.01 -10.72 20.55
CA PHE A 22 11.84 -10.21 21.64
C PHE A 22 12.83 -11.26 22.15
N LEU A 23 12.41 -12.52 22.26
CA LEU A 23 13.27 -13.62 22.71
C LEU A 23 14.17 -14.18 21.59
N GLY A 24 13.72 -14.10 20.33
CA GLY A 24 14.39 -14.72 19.18
C GLY A 24 15.33 -13.80 18.41
N VAL A 25 15.11 -12.48 18.42
CA VAL A 25 15.89 -11.52 17.63
C VAL A 25 16.88 -10.81 18.55
N LYS A 26 18.16 -11.14 18.40
CA LYS A 26 19.25 -10.39 19.03
C LYS A 26 19.68 -9.27 18.08
N GLU A 27 19.54 -8.03 18.53
CA GLU A 27 20.01 -6.86 17.79
C GLU A 27 21.51 -6.99 17.54
N ARG A 28 21.93 -6.85 16.28
CA ARG A 28 23.32 -6.99 15.85
C ARG A 28 23.77 -5.61 15.41
N ASP A 29 24.89 -5.14 15.95
CA ASP A 29 25.46 -3.85 15.55
C ASP A 29 25.66 -3.80 14.03
N ASP A 30 25.24 -2.69 13.43
CA ASP A 30 25.31 -2.46 11.99
C ASP A 30 26.77 -2.54 11.52
N PRO A 31 27.16 -3.58 10.76
CA PRO A 31 28.55 -3.82 10.40
C PRO A 31 29.11 -2.78 9.43
N TYR A 32 28.23 -1.96 8.83
CA TYR A 32 28.58 -0.98 7.79
C TYR A 32 28.73 0.45 8.31
N ALA A 33 28.36 0.69 9.57
CA ALA A 33 28.41 2.03 10.13
C ALA A 33 29.80 2.33 10.69
N LEU A 34 30.56 3.19 10.00
CA LEU A 34 31.79 3.78 10.56
C LEU A 34 31.45 4.42 11.90
N ASN A 35 32.20 4.06 12.95
CA ASN A 35 32.06 4.50 14.33
C ASN A 35 31.69 6.00 14.42
N SER A 36 30.39 6.26 14.61
CA SER A 36 29.84 7.60 14.76
C SER A 36 28.86 7.56 15.92
N ASP A 37 29.31 8.08 17.06
CA ASP A 37 28.56 8.19 18.32
C ASP A 37 27.43 9.25 18.27
N ARG A 38 27.23 9.91 17.12
CA ARG A 38 26.24 10.99 17.01
C ARG A 38 24.92 10.48 16.42
N ALA A 39 23.98 10.19 17.31
CA ALA A 39 22.57 10.12 16.96
C ALA A 39 22.13 11.44 16.31
N ILE A 40 21.61 11.37 15.09
CA ILE A 40 21.14 12.55 14.35
C ILE A 40 19.77 12.95 14.93
N PRO A 41 19.54 14.24 15.23
CA PRO A 41 18.24 14.69 15.72
C PRO A 41 17.13 14.40 14.70
N PHE A 42 15.96 13.94 15.18
CA PHE A 42 14.84 13.46 14.36
C PHE A 42 14.45 14.44 13.24
N CYS A 43 14.28 15.73 13.54
CA CYS A 43 13.91 16.73 12.55
C CYS A 43 14.95 16.89 11.44
N LYS A 44 16.24 16.77 11.78
CA LYS A 44 17.34 16.85 10.81
C LYS A 44 17.38 15.58 9.94
N GLY A 45 17.14 14.42 10.54
CA GLY A 45 17.00 13.15 9.82
C GLY A 45 15.82 13.19 8.86
N LEU A 46 14.66 13.68 9.29
CA LEU A 46 13.47 13.82 8.45
C LEU A 46 13.71 14.77 7.27
N ALA A 47 14.32 15.94 7.52
CA ALA A 47 14.67 16.88 6.46
C ALA A 47 15.63 16.27 5.43
N LEU A 48 16.58 15.46 5.89
CA LEU A 48 17.54 14.76 5.04
C LEU A 48 16.86 13.68 4.19
N THR A 49 15.93 12.92 4.79
CA THR A 49 15.08 11.95 4.10
C THR A 49 14.21 12.62 3.03
N MET A 50 13.59 13.76 3.33
CA MET A 50 12.78 14.51 2.37
C MET A 50 13.59 15.21 1.28
N LYS A 51 14.91 15.37 1.43
CA LYS A 51 15.80 15.88 0.39
C LYS A 51 16.26 14.79 -0.57
N HIS A 52 16.16 13.52 -0.18
CA HIS A 52 16.61 12.40 -1.01
C HIS A 52 15.61 12.13 -2.14
N GLY A 53 15.94 12.56 -3.35
CA GLY A 53 15.08 12.48 -4.54
C GLY A 53 14.44 11.11 -4.80
N PRO A 54 15.18 9.98 -4.74
CA PRO A 54 14.61 8.65 -4.91
C PRO A 54 13.54 8.32 -3.87
N TYR A 55 13.74 8.75 -2.61
CA TYR A 55 12.79 8.52 -1.53
C TYR A 55 11.49 9.30 -1.72
N VAL A 56 11.60 10.58 -2.09
CA VAL A 56 10.43 11.44 -2.31
C VAL A 56 9.58 10.92 -3.46
N LYS A 57 10.22 10.52 -4.59
CA LYS A 57 9.50 9.96 -5.74
C LYS A 57 8.79 8.65 -5.39
N LEU A 58 9.48 7.76 -4.66
CA LEU A 58 8.90 6.50 -4.20
C LEU A 58 7.72 6.74 -3.26
N THR A 59 7.91 7.58 -2.25
CA THR A 59 6.88 7.86 -1.24
C THR A 59 5.68 8.55 -1.88
N ALA A 60 5.88 9.58 -2.72
CA ALA A 60 4.79 10.24 -3.43
C ALA A 60 3.99 9.28 -4.33
N SER A 61 4.66 8.42 -5.10
CA SER A 61 4.01 7.41 -5.93
C SER A 61 3.14 6.46 -5.11
N PHE A 62 3.72 5.86 -4.06
CA PHE A 62 2.98 4.90 -3.23
C PHE A 62 1.92 5.55 -2.35
N LEU A 63 2.05 6.84 -2.01
CA LEU A 63 0.98 7.57 -1.34
C LEU A 63 -0.25 7.68 -2.22
N LEU A 64 -0.08 8.04 -3.50
CA LEU A 64 -1.20 8.13 -4.44
C LEU A 64 -1.86 6.77 -4.65
N ILE A 65 -1.06 5.72 -4.86
CA ILE A 65 -1.55 4.34 -5.02
C ILE A 65 -2.25 3.85 -3.74
N SER A 66 -1.70 4.14 -2.56
CA SER A 66 -2.32 3.75 -1.28
C SER A 66 -3.63 4.48 -1.03
N THR A 67 -3.70 5.78 -1.35
CA THR A 67 -4.95 6.56 -1.26
C THR A 67 -6.02 5.94 -2.16
N ALA A 68 -5.67 5.55 -3.38
CA ALA A 68 -6.59 4.90 -4.32
C ALA A 68 -7.14 3.58 -3.76
N VAL A 69 -6.25 2.70 -3.27
CA VAL A 69 -6.66 1.43 -2.65
C VAL A 69 -7.54 1.66 -1.42
N GLN A 70 -7.23 2.67 -0.59
CA GLN A 70 -8.00 2.95 0.60
C GLN A 70 -9.39 3.53 0.28
N LEU A 71 -9.51 4.35 -0.77
CA LEU A 71 -10.78 4.85 -1.28
C LEU A 71 -11.68 3.71 -1.76
N GLU A 72 -11.12 2.78 -2.54
CA GLU A 72 -11.84 1.59 -2.98
C GLU A 72 -12.31 0.75 -1.79
N GLN A 73 -11.39 0.38 -0.88
CA GLN A 73 -11.72 -0.44 0.30
C GLN A 73 -12.74 0.25 1.22
N GLY A 74 -12.62 1.55 1.42
CA GLY A 74 -13.52 2.32 2.29
C GLY A 74 -14.95 2.42 1.75
N ASN A 75 -15.11 2.51 0.43
CA ASN A 75 -16.42 2.66 -0.22
C ASN A 75 -17.02 1.34 -0.71
N PHE A 76 -16.24 0.25 -0.77
CA PHE A 76 -16.67 -1.01 -1.36
C PHE A 76 -18.00 -1.53 -0.79
N VAL A 77 -18.19 -1.43 0.53
CA VAL A 77 -19.42 -1.84 1.22
C VAL A 77 -20.63 -1.03 0.73
N LEU A 78 -20.47 0.29 0.66
CA LEU A 78 -21.52 1.22 0.24
C LEU A 78 -21.90 1.00 -1.21
N PHE A 79 -20.91 0.75 -2.07
CA PHE A 79 -21.13 0.42 -3.48
C PHE A 79 -21.84 -0.92 -3.68
N CYS A 80 -21.37 -1.99 -3.02
CA CYS A 80 -22.05 -3.29 -3.10
C CYS A 80 -23.50 -3.22 -2.61
N THR A 81 -23.76 -2.39 -1.60
CA THR A 81 -25.09 -2.23 -1.00
C THR A 81 -26.01 -1.36 -1.84
N HIS A 82 -25.57 -0.18 -2.27
CA HIS A 82 -26.43 0.85 -2.86
C HIS A 82 -26.32 0.97 -4.38
N ALA A 83 -25.18 0.62 -4.98
CA ALA A 83 -24.96 0.76 -6.42
C ALA A 83 -25.07 -0.57 -7.18
N ALA A 84 -24.56 -1.66 -6.62
CA ALA A 84 -24.51 -2.96 -7.30
C ALA A 84 -25.63 -3.93 -6.89
N GLY A 85 -26.37 -3.67 -5.80
CA GLY A 85 -27.42 -4.56 -5.31
C GLY A 85 -26.93 -5.92 -4.78
N LEU A 86 -25.63 -6.06 -4.52
CA LEU A 86 -24.95 -7.29 -4.11
C LEU A 86 -24.80 -7.42 -2.59
N ARG A 87 -25.71 -6.82 -1.81
CA ARG A 87 -25.63 -6.76 -0.33
C ARG A 87 -25.41 -8.13 0.32
N ASN A 88 -26.10 -9.16 -0.17
CA ASN A 88 -26.01 -10.52 0.38
C ASN A 88 -24.69 -11.24 0.05
N HIS A 89 -23.97 -10.79 -0.99
CA HIS A 89 -22.72 -11.39 -1.45
C HIS A 89 -21.47 -10.62 -1.00
N PHE A 90 -21.65 -9.44 -0.38
CA PHE A 90 -20.55 -8.57 0.06
C PHE A 90 -19.49 -9.31 0.89
N GLN A 91 -19.90 -10.07 1.92
CA GLN A 91 -18.95 -10.78 2.79
C GLN A 91 -18.13 -11.80 2.01
N TYR A 92 -18.76 -12.53 1.09
CA TYR A 92 -18.08 -13.51 0.24
C TYR A 92 -17.12 -12.85 -0.76
N LEU A 93 -17.48 -11.68 -1.31
CA LEU A 93 -16.60 -10.91 -2.18
C LEU A 93 -15.35 -10.43 -1.43
N VAL A 94 -15.52 -9.87 -0.24
CA VAL A 94 -14.38 -9.44 0.60
C VAL A 94 -13.47 -10.62 0.96
N VAL A 95 -14.05 -11.75 1.35
CA VAL A 95 -13.26 -12.97 1.61
C VAL A 95 -12.52 -13.43 0.36
N THR A 96 -13.15 -13.37 -0.82
CA THR A 96 -12.50 -13.72 -2.09
C THR A 96 -11.30 -12.81 -2.37
N ILE A 97 -11.43 -11.49 -2.17
CA ILE A 97 -10.34 -10.52 -2.33
C ILE A 97 -9.19 -10.82 -1.36
N LEU A 98 -9.50 -11.10 -0.10
CA LEU A 98 -8.49 -11.38 0.93
C LEU A 98 -7.76 -12.69 0.65
N VAL A 99 -8.49 -13.76 0.33
CA VAL A 99 -7.91 -15.07 -0.01
C VAL A 99 -7.05 -14.96 -1.26
N SER A 100 -7.54 -14.30 -2.31
CA SER A 100 -6.77 -14.11 -3.54
C SER A 100 -5.52 -13.26 -3.28
N ALA A 101 -5.61 -12.21 -2.46
CA ALA A 101 -4.45 -11.41 -2.07
C ALA A 101 -3.38 -12.26 -1.39
N VAL A 102 -3.75 -13.08 -0.39
CA VAL A 102 -2.82 -13.96 0.34
C VAL A 102 -2.18 -14.99 -0.58
N VAL A 103 -2.96 -15.67 -1.42
CA VAL A 103 -2.45 -16.68 -2.36
C VAL A 103 -1.53 -16.06 -3.42
N SER A 104 -1.75 -14.78 -3.75
CA SER A 104 -0.97 -14.06 -4.75
C SER A 104 0.36 -13.53 -4.23
N VAL A 105 0.56 -13.45 -2.91
CA VAL A 105 1.84 -13.00 -2.31
C VAL A 105 3.05 -13.77 -2.83
N PRO A 106 3.13 -15.11 -2.75
CA PRO A 106 4.28 -15.85 -3.26
C PRO A 106 4.44 -15.74 -4.78
N PHE A 107 3.33 -15.58 -5.52
CA PHE A 107 3.37 -15.34 -6.95
C PHE A 107 4.05 -14.01 -7.27
N TRP A 108 3.62 -12.91 -6.62
CA TRP A 108 4.24 -11.60 -6.78
C TRP A 108 5.69 -11.57 -6.31
N GLN A 109 6.03 -12.29 -5.25
CA GLN A 109 7.42 -12.43 -4.81
C GLN A 109 8.30 -13.06 -5.91
N LYS A 110 7.84 -14.13 -6.57
CA LYS A 110 8.55 -14.72 -7.72
C LYS A 110 8.65 -13.76 -8.90
N VAL A 111 7.57 -13.02 -9.20
CA VAL A 111 7.58 -12.02 -10.27
C VAL A 111 8.58 -10.92 -9.98
N LEU A 112 8.65 -10.45 -8.74
CA LEU A 112 9.58 -9.41 -8.30
C LEU A 112 11.04 -9.84 -8.44
N GLN A 113 11.34 -11.08 -8.05
CA GLN A 113 12.68 -11.66 -8.16
C GLN A 113 13.11 -11.91 -9.62
N ARG A 114 12.17 -12.34 -10.48
CA ARG A 114 12.50 -12.79 -11.86
C ARG A 114 12.40 -11.69 -12.91
N PHE A 115 11.39 -10.82 -12.81
CA PHE A 115 11.07 -9.81 -13.82
C PHE A 115 11.45 -8.38 -13.38
N GLY A 116 11.87 -8.21 -12.13
CA GLY A 116 12.31 -6.94 -11.58
C GLY A 116 11.16 -6.00 -11.20
N LYS A 117 11.49 -4.99 -10.39
CA LYS A 117 10.49 -4.13 -9.73
C LYS A 117 9.66 -3.26 -10.68
N LYS A 118 10.23 -2.84 -11.82
CA LYS A 118 9.52 -2.04 -12.84
C LYS A 118 8.40 -2.83 -13.55
N ARG A 119 8.61 -4.13 -13.84
CA ARG A 119 7.58 -4.98 -14.46
C ARG A 119 6.50 -5.39 -13.46
N ALA A 120 6.87 -5.61 -12.20
CA ALA A 120 5.91 -5.87 -11.14
C ALA A 120 4.97 -4.66 -10.88
N ALA A 121 5.46 -3.43 -11.03
CA ALA A 121 4.64 -2.22 -10.93
C ALA A 121 3.52 -2.16 -12.00
N CYS A 122 3.72 -2.74 -13.19
CA CYS A 122 2.64 -2.86 -14.18
C CYS A 122 1.47 -3.72 -13.68
N GLY A 123 1.70 -4.61 -12.71
CA GLY A 123 0.64 -5.38 -12.03
C GLY A 123 -0.35 -4.53 -11.23
N ILE A 124 0.07 -3.35 -10.79
CA ILE A 124 -0.80 -2.36 -10.14
C ILE A 124 -1.73 -1.70 -11.18
N SER A 125 -1.25 -1.54 -12.42
CA SER A 125 -2.05 -0.96 -13.51
C SER A 125 -3.29 -1.79 -13.83
N TRP A 126 -3.24 -3.10 -13.57
CA TRP A 126 -4.40 -3.97 -13.73
C TRP A 126 -5.60 -3.52 -12.90
N MET A 127 -5.43 -2.84 -11.76
CA MET A 127 -6.53 -2.33 -10.94
C MET A 127 -7.48 -1.38 -11.71
N ILE A 128 -6.96 -0.61 -12.67
CA ILE A 128 -7.69 0.43 -13.41
C ILE A 128 -8.86 -0.11 -14.27
N PRO A 129 -8.64 -1.02 -15.24
CA PRO A 129 -9.74 -1.59 -16.01
C PRO A 129 -10.72 -2.39 -15.16
N PHE A 130 -10.28 -2.97 -14.04
CA PHE A 130 -11.16 -3.73 -13.14
C PHE A 130 -12.08 -2.82 -12.33
N ALA A 131 -11.60 -1.69 -11.85
CA ALA A 131 -12.43 -0.67 -11.19
C ALA A 131 -13.52 -0.14 -12.13
N VAL A 132 -13.17 0.09 -13.40
CA VAL A 132 -14.13 0.53 -14.45
C VAL A 132 -15.13 -0.58 -14.80
N MET A 133 -14.68 -1.83 -14.92
CA MET A 133 -15.55 -2.96 -15.24
C MET A 133 -16.57 -3.25 -14.13
N LEU A 134 -16.15 -3.16 -12.85
CA LEU A 134 -17.03 -3.33 -11.68
C LEU A 134 -18.19 -2.31 -11.68
N VAL A 135 -17.91 -1.08 -12.13
CA VAL A 135 -18.90 0.01 -12.20
C VAL A 135 -19.92 -0.20 -13.34
N THR A 136 -19.53 -0.92 -14.39
CA THR A 136 -20.28 -0.94 -15.66
C THR A 136 -21.19 -2.17 -15.81
N ILE A 137 -20.90 -3.30 -15.15
CA ILE A 137 -21.61 -4.57 -15.40
C ILE A 137 -22.08 -5.24 -14.09
N PRO A 138 -23.39 -5.41 -13.85
CA PRO A 138 -23.95 -5.98 -12.61
C PRO A 138 -24.05 -7.53 -12.64
N ASN A 139 -23.10 -8.23 -13.25
CA ASN A 139 -23.14 -9.70 -13.31
C ASN A 139 -22.41 -10.31 -12.11
N LEU A 140 -23.08 -11.18 -11.35
CA LEU A 140 -22.55 -11.87 -10.18
C LEU A 140 -21.24 -12.62 -10.45
N ILE A 141 -21.19 -13.40 -11.52
CA ILE A 141 -20.00 -14.21 -11.87
C ILE A 141 -18.81 -13.28 -12.15
N LEU A 142 -19.08 -12.19 -12.85
CA LEU A 142 -18.07 -11.20 -13.17
C LEU A 142 -17.58 -10.46 -11.91
N ALA A 143 -18.47 -10.15 -10.97
CA ALA A 143 -18.09 -9.52 -9.70
C ALA A 143 -17.12 -10.40 -8.89
N TYR A 144 -17.32 -11.72 -8.84
CA TYR A 144 -16.37 -12.65 -8.21
C TYR A 144 -15.03 -12.73 -8.95
N PHE A 145 -15.06 -12.73 -10.28
CA PHE A 145 -13.85 -12.72 -11.09
C PHE A 145 -13.05 -11.42 -10.89
N VAL A 146 -13.73 -10.27 -10.85
CA VAL A 146 -13.12 -8.97 -10.58
C VAL A 146 -12.57 -8.90 -9.16
N ALA A 147 -13.30 -9.44 -8.16
CA ALA A 147 -12.83 -9.55 -6.78
C ALA A 147 -11.56 -10.41 -6.66
N PHE A 148 -11.45 -11.49 -7.43
CA PHE A 148 -10.24 -12.30 -7.48
C PHE A 148 -9.05 -11.47 -7.99
N ILE A 149 -9.22 -10.77 -9.12
CA ILE A 149 -8.11 -10.01 -9.74
C ILE A 149 -7.76 -8.75 -8.93
N SER A 150 -8.72 -8.09 -8.30
CA SER A 150 -8.44 -6.94 -7.43
C SER A 150 -7.55 -7.35 -6.26
N GLY A 151 -7.78 -8.53 -5.66
CA GLY A 151 -6.88 -9.06 -4.63
C GLY A 151 -5.47 -9.35 -5.15
N LEU A 152 -5.31 -9.82 -6.39
CA LEU A 152 -3.99 -9.92 -7.04
C LEU A 152 -3.31 -8.55 -7.11
N SER A 153 -4.02 -7.52 -7.54
CA SER A 153 -3.44 -6.18 -7.71
C SER A 153 -3.10 -5.52 -6.35
N ILE A 154 -3.97 -5.66 -5.36
CA ILE A 154 -3.74 -5.17 -3.99
C ILE A 154 -2.48 -5.81 -3.40
N ALA A 155 -2.27 -7.12 -3.60
CA ALA A 155 -1.06 -7.80 -3.14
C ALA A 155 0.20 -7.19 -3.78
N ALA A 156 0.18 -6.87 -5.08
CA ALA A 156 1.29 -6.19 -5.75
C ALA A 156 1.56 -4.80 -5.14
N SER A 157 0.50 -3.99 -4.99
CA SER A 157 0.57 -2.63 -4.44
C SER A 157 1.12 -2.58 -3.02
N LEU A 158 0.86 -3.61 -2.21
CA LEU A 158 1.41 -3.71 -0.86
C LEU A 158 2.86 -4.20 -0.87
N LEU A 159 3.21 -5.22 -1.66
CA LEU A 159 4.56 -5.82 -1.64
C LEU A 159 5.65 -4.93 -2.25
N LEU A 160 5.32 -4.20 -3.32
CA LEU A 160 6.26 -3.36 -4.05
C LEU A 160 6.95 -2.30 -3.19
N PRO A 161 6.24 -1.47 -2.41
CA PRO A 161 6.88 -0.46 -1.57
C PRO A 161 7.78 -1.07 -0.50
N TRP A 162 7.32 -2.13 0.18
CA TRP A 162 8.13 -2.82 1.19
C TRP A 162 9.41 -3.43 0.62
N SER A 163 9.40 -3.80 -0.66
CA SER A 163 10.62 -4.26 -1.32
C SER A 163 11.50 -3.12 -1.83
N MET A 164 10.94 -2.02 -2.31
CA MET A 164 11.72 -0.89 -2.84
C MET A 164 12.29 0.03 -1.74
N LEU A 165 11.63 0.12 -0.59
CA LEU A 165 12.05 0.98 0.52
C LEU A 165 13.45 0.62 1.06
N PRO A 166 13.80 -0.67 1.30
CA PRO A 166 15.17 -1.07 1.60
C PRO A 166 16.20 -0.58 0.58
N ASP A 167 15.92 -0.69 -0.73
CA ASP A 167 16.85 -0.23 -1.77
C ASP A 167 17.18 1.26 -1.64
N VAL A 168 16.18 2.08 -1.29
CA VAL A 168 16.38 3.52 -1.10
C VAL A 168 17.21 3.79 0.13
N VAL A 169 16.96 3.04 1.21
CA VAL A 169 17.72 3.15 2.46
C VAL A 169 19.17 2.76 2.23
N ASP A 170 19.43 1.69 1.48
CA ASP A 170 20.77 1.22 1.13
C ASP A 170 21.51 2.23 0.23
N ASN A 171 20.85 2.76 -0.80
CA ASN A 171 21.41 3.82 -1.64
C ASN A 171 21.71 5.10 -0.83
N PHE A 172 20.85 5.44 0.13
CA PHE A 172 21.06 6.57 1.02
C PHE A 172 22.24 6.34 1.98
N ARG A 173 22.40 5.12 2.50
CA ARG A 173 23.54 4.69 3.33
C ARG A 173 24.86 4.88 2.61
N LEU A 174 24.96 4.48 1.34
CA LEU A 174 26.18 4.69 0.54
C LEU A 174 26.57 6.17 0.40
N GLN A 175 25.59 7.05 0.27
CA GLN A 175 25.84 8.49 0.17
C GLN A 175 26.14 9.14 1.53
N ASN A 176 25.78 8.49 2.64
CA ASN A 176 25.93 9.00 4.01
C ASN A 176 26.52 7.93 4.96
N PRO A 177 27.79 7.52 4.75
CA PRO A 177 28.41 6.43 5.51
C PRO A 177 28.66 6.75 7.00
N HIS A 178 28.54 8.02 7.41
CA HIS A 178 28.86 8.49 8.76
C HIS A 178 27.65 8.58 9.72
N GLY A 179 26.47 8.11 9.32
CA GLY A 179 25.24 8.21 10.12
C GLY A 179 24.60 6.85 10.45
N LYS A 180 24.36 6.59 11.74
CA LYS A 180 23.62 5.41 12.23
C LYS A 180 22.12 5.71 12.34
N GLY A 181 21.29 4.69 12.17
CA GLY A 181 19.84 4.75 12.47
C GLY A 181 18.97 5.48 11.45
N HIS A 182 19.46 5.72 10.23
CA HIS A 182 18.67 6.36 9.16
C HIS A 182 17.46 5.51 8.77
N GLU A 183 17.60 4.18 8.74
CA GLU A 183 16.53 3.24 8.37
C GLU A 183 15.24 3.50 9.16
N THR A 184 15.32 3.65 10.48
CA THR A 184 14.16 3.87 11.35
C THR A 184 13.38 5.12 10.96
N ILE A 185 14.07 6.20 10.57
CA ILE A 185 13.44 7.44 10.13
C ILE A 185 12.73 7.24 8.79
N PHE A 186 13.34 6.53 7.84
CA PHE A 186 12.75 6.24 6.53
C PHE A 186 11.50 5.36 6.65
N TYR A 187 11.55 4.29 7.46
CA TYR A 187 10.40 3.42 7.71
C TYR A 187 9.28 4.16 8.45
N SER A 188 9.61 4.90 9.52
CA SER A 188 8.60 5.61 10.32
C SER A 188 7.92 6.72 9.51
N SER A 189 8.67 7.49 8.73
CA SER A 189 8.11 8.53 7.85
C SER A 189 7.25 7.93 6.75
N TYR A 190 7.67 6.82 6.13
CA TYR A 190 6.86 6.12 5.13
C TYR A 190 5.52 5.63 5.70
N VAL A 191 5.53 5.00 6.88
CA VAL A 191 4.31 4.55 7.55
C VAL A 191 3.43 5.73 7.97
N PHE A 192 4.02 6.82 8.46
CA PHE A 192 3.27 8.03 8.79
C PHE A 192 2.52 8.59 7.57
N PHE A 193 3.22 8.74 6.45
CA PHE A 193 2.60 9.27 5.23
C PHE A 193 1.51 8.34 4.71
N THR A 194 1.73 7.01 4.71
CA THR A 194 0.68 6.06 4.25
C THR A 194 -0.57 6.11 5.12
N LYS A 195 -0.43 6.30 6.44
CA LYS A 195 -1.57 6.54 7.35
C LYS A 195 -2.26 7.88 7.09
N MET A 196 -1.49 8.93 6.80
CA MET A 196 -2.03 10.23 6.41
C MET A 196 -2.84 10.11 5.11
N SER A 197 -2.32 9.41 4.11
CA SER A 197 -3.00 9.08 2.84
C SER A 197 -4.31 8.34 3.08
N ALA A 198 -4.33 7.35 3.99
CA ALA A 198 -5.55 6.65 4.35
C ALA A 198 -6.60 7.58 4.99
N GLY A 199 -6.17 8.49 5.87
CA GLY A 199 -7.03 9.52 6.46
C GLY A 199 -7.59 10.49 5.42
N ILE A 200 -6.76 10.95 4.48
CA ILE A 200 -7.18 11.82 3.37
C ILE A 200 -8.21 11.11 2.48
N GLY A 201 -7.98 9.85 2.12
CA GLY A 201 -8.92 9.06 1.32
C GLY A 201 -10.28 8.94 2.00
N LEU A 202 -10.30 8.58 3.29
CA LEU A 202 -11.54 8.52 4.06
C LEU A 202 -12.22 9.89 4.19
N GLY A 203 -11.46 10.96 4.37
CA GLY A 203 -11.98 12.33 4.44
C GLY A 203 -12.63 12.80 3.13
N ILE A 204 -11.97 12.58 2.00
CA ILE A 204 -12.50 12.89 0.66
C ILE A 204 -13.81 12.11 0.43
N SER A 205 -13.80 10.83 0.78
CA SER A 205 -14.97 9.96 0.67
C SER A 205 -16.14 10.46 1.51
N ALA A 206 -15.91 10.80 2.77
CA ALA A 206 -16.95 11.28 3.68
C ALA A 206 -17.53 12.62 3.20
N ALA A 207 -16.67 13.58 2.84
CA ALA A 207 -17.09 14.87 2.33
C ALA A 207 -17.93 14.73 1.04
N ALA A 208 -17.47 13.92 0.07
CA ALA A 208 -18.20 13.70 -1.17
C ALA A 208 -19.59 13.09 -0.96
N LEU A 209 -19.72 12.16 -0.01
CA LEU A 209 -21.01 11.55 0.36
C LEU A 209 -21.92 12.54 1.09
N GLU A 210 -21.38 13.37 1.97
CA GLU A 210 -22.12 14.41 2.67
C GLU A 210 -22.67 15.47 1.69
N PHE A 211 -21.83 15.96 0.78
CA PHE A 211 -22.23 16.93 -0.25
C PHE A 211 -23.30 16.40 -1.20
N THR A 212 -23.30 15.10 -1.48
CA THR A 212 -24.34 14.45 -2.31
C THR A 212 -25.60 14.08 -1.55
N GLY A 213 -25.65 14.36 -0.25
CA GLY A 213 -26.82 14.12 0.59
C GLY A 213 -27.02 12.66 0.96
N TYR A 214 -25.95 11.87 1.09
CA TYR A 214 -26.00 10.48 1.54
C TYR A 214 -26.75 10.37 2.88
N LYS A 215 -27.85 9.60 2.90
CA LYS A 215 -28.62 9.34 4.12
C LYS A 215 -28.43 7.88 4.55
N PRO A 216 -27.80 7.59 5.69
CA PRO A 216 -27.64 6.22 6.15
C PRO A 216 -29.00 5.57 6.46
N GLY A 217 -29.18 4.31 6.09
CA GLY A 217 -30.35 3.50 6.48
C GLY A 217 -31.54 3.52 5.52
N ILE A 218 -31.54 4.31 4.46
CA ILE A 218 -32.61 4.27 3.44
C ILE A 218 -32.39 3.13 2.42
N CYS A 219 -33.48 2.53 1.93
CA CYS A 219 -33.43 1.40 1.00
C CYS A 219 -32.87 1.77 -0.39
N ARG A 220 -33.13 2.99 -0.86
CA ARG A 220 -32.66 3.49 -2.16
C ARG A 220 -32.09 4.90 -2.00
N GLN A 221 -30.85 5.09 -2.42
CA GLN A 221 -30.20 6.40 -2.46
C GLN A 221 -30.60 7.18 -3.72
N SER A 222 -30.34 8.49 -3.74
CA SER A 222 -30.48 9.31 -4.95
C SER A 222 -29.49 8.86 -6.04
N ASP A 223 -29.83 9.13 -7.30
CA ASP A 223 -28.98 8.76 -8.43
C ASP A 223 -27.61 9.49 -8.37
N ASP A 224 -27.58 10.71 -7.81
CA ASP A 224 -26.34 11.48 -7.59
C ASP A 224 -25.38 10.80 -6.62
N VAL A 225 -25.89 10.22 -5.52
CA VAL A 225 -25.07 9.46 -4.55
C VAL A 225 -24.51 8.20 -5.19
N ILE A 226 -25.31 7.51 -6.01
CA ILE A 226 -24.88 6.30 -6.73
C ILE A 226 -23.77 6.66 -7.73
N LEU A 227 -23.93 7.77 -8.45
CA LEU A 227 -22.90 8.27 -9.37
C LEU A 227 -21.61 8.63 -8.63
N THR A 228 -21.70 9.34 -7.51
CA THR A 228 -20.53 9.67 -6.67
C THR A 228 -19.82 8.43 -6.16
N LEU A 229 -20.55 7.40 -5.71
CA LEU A 229 -19.96 6.11 -5.32
C LEU A 229 -19.24 5.42 -6.48
N LYS A 230 -19.82 5.45 -7.68
CA LYS A 230 -19.17 4.92 -8.89
C LYS A 230 -17.89 5.68 -9.25
N LEU A 231 -17.87 7.00 -9.08
CA LEU A 231 -16.68 7.82 -9.30
C LEU A 231 -15.59 7.59 -8.25
N LEU A 232 -15.97 7.47 -6.97
CA LEU A 232 -15.05 7.25 -5.85
C LEU A 232 -14.36 5.87 -5.86
N ILE A 233 -14.99 4.87 -6.47
CA ILE A 233 -14.41 3.51 -6.61
C ILE A 233 -13.80 3.29 -7.99
N GLY A 234 -14.29 3.97 -9.03
CA GLY A 234 -13.82 3.78 -10.40
C GLY A 234 -12.81 4.84 -10.84
N ALA A 235 -13.33 6.02 -11.17
CA ALA A 235 -12.56 7.06 -11.86
C ALA A 235 -11.47 7.68 -10.98
N VAL A 236 -11.78 8.01 -9.72
CA VAL A 236 -10.84 8.67 -8.81
C VAL A 236 -9.64 7.77 -8.49
N PRO A 237 -9.82 6.50 -8.06
CA PRO A 237 -8.71 5.58 -7.85
C PRO A 237 -7.90 5.34 -9.13
N ALA A 238 -8.56 5.21 -10.29
CA ALA A 238 -7.87 5.02 -11.57
C ALA A 238 -6.89 6.17 -11.89
N ILE A 239 -7.32 7.42 -11.73
CA ILE A 239 -6.48 8.60 -11.97
C ILE A 239 -5.31 8.64 -10.98
N LEU A 240 -5.57 8.37 -9.70
CA LEU A 240 -4.53 8.35 -8.65
C LEU A 240 -3.48 7.26 -8.92
N ILE A 241 -3.90 6.07 -9.35
CA ILE A 241 -2.99 4.96 -9.69
C ILE A 241 -2.17 5.30 -10.93
N LEU A 242 -2.80 5.86 -11.98
CA LEU A 242 -2.09 6.29 -13.18
C LEU A 242 -1.02 7.34 -12.85
N LEU A 243 -1.37 8.33 -12.02
CA LEU A 243 -0.43 9.37 -11.60
C LEU A 243 0.70 8.77 -10.72
N GLY A 244 0.36 7.87 -9.80
CA GLY A 244 1.33 7.17 -8.97
C GLY A 244 2.31 6.33 -9.80
N LEU A 245 1.81 5.56 -10.76
CA LEU A 245 2.63 4.77 -11.68
C LEU A 245 3.48 5.64 -12.58
N PHE A 246 2.94 6.76 -13.08
CA PHE A 246 3.69 7.72 -13.88
C PHE A 246 4.90 8.27 -13.11
N ILE A 247 4.73 8.66 -11.85
CA ILE A 247 5.84 9.11 -10.99
C ILE A 247 6.86 7.97 -10.77
N LEU A 248 6.37 6.73 -10.62
CA LEU A 248 7.22 5.55 -10.44
C LEU A 248 8.08 5.25 -11.67
N LEU A 249 7.65 5.61 -12.89
CA LEU A 249 8.48 5.46 -14.10
C LEU A 249 9.74 6.32 -14.05
N PHE A 250 9.68 7.50 -13.42
CA PHE A 250 10.83 8.39 -13.20
C PHE A 250 11.67 8.04 -11.97
N TYR A 251 11.40 6.88 -11.36
CA TYR A 251 12.19 6.36 -10.25
C TYR A 251 13.58 5.91 -10.75
N PRO A 252 14.67 6.50 -10.20
CA PRO A 252 16.01 6.34 -10.75
C PRO A 252 16.67 5.00 -10.41
N ILE A 253 16.23 4.30 -9.36
CA ILE A 253 16.88 3.07 -8.91
C ILE A 253 16.38 1.89 -9.76
N THR A 254 17.23 1.47 -10.70
CA THR A 254 17.04 0.28 -11.54
C THR A 254 17.60 -0.97 -10.86
N GLU A 255 17.31 -2.16 -11.41
CA GLU A 255 17.93 -3.41 -10.94
C GLU A 255 19.47 -3.38 -11.05
N GLU A 256 20.01 -2.67 -12.04
CA GLU A 256 21.45 -2.47 -12.23
C GLU A 256 22.04 -1.62 -11.10
N SER A 257 21.45 -0.43 -10.86
CA SER A 257 21.86 0.46 -9.77
C SER A 257 21.74 -0.22 -8.39
N ARG A 258 20.76 -1.12 -8.19
CA ARG A 258 20.67 -1.93 -6.97
C ARG A 258 21.83 -2.92 -6.84
N LYS A 259 22.22 -3.59 -7.92
CA LYS A 259 23.35 -4.53 -7.90
C LYS A 259 24.65 -3.81 -7.59
N GLU A 260 24.87 -2.65 -8.19
CA GLU A 260 26.02 -1.78 -7.89
C GLU A 260 26.02 -1.35 -6.43
N THR A 261 24.88 -0.90 -5.92
CA THR A 261 24.72 -0.51 -4.50
C THR A 261 25.05 -1.67 -3.56
N LYS A 262 24.58 -2.88 -3.89
CA LYS A 262 24.86 -4.07 -3.10
C LYS A 262 26.34 -4.46 -3.12
N LEU A 263 26.98 -4.39 -4.29
CA LEU A 263 28.43 -4.65 -4.42
C LEU A 263 29.25 -3.64 -3.62
N ALA A 264 28.93 -2.35 -3.72
CA ALA A 264 29.62 -1.30 -2.97
C ALA A 264 29.45 -1.47 -1.44
N LEU A 265 28.29 -1.93 -0.98
CA LEU A 265 28.09 -2.27 0.44
C LEU A 265 28.89 -3.51 0.85
N GLU A 266 29.02 -4.52 -0.02
CA GLU A 266 29.86 -5.70 0.25
C GLU A 266 31.35 -5.35 0.31
N GLU A 267 31.83 -4.40 -0.50
CA GLU A 267 33.21 -3.88 -0.45
C GLU A 267 33.53 -3.06 0.81
N LEU A 268 32.51 -2.46 1.44
CA LEU A 268 32.66 -1.74 2.70
C LEU A 268 32.73 -2.67 3.94
N ARG A 269 32.53 -3.97 3.76
CA ARG A 269 32.56 -5.00 4.81
C ARG A 269 33.96 -5.50 5.11
#